data_AF-A0A967T499-F1
#
_entry.id   AF-A0A967T499-F1
#
_cell.length_a   1.000
_cell.length_b   1.000
_cell.length_c   1.000
_cell.angle_alpha   90.00
_cell.angle_beta   90.00
_cell.angle_gamma   90.00
#
_symmetry.space_group_name_H-M   'P 1'
#
loop_
_entity.id
_entity.type
_entity.pdbx_description
1 polymer ?
#
loop_
_entity_poly.entity_id
_entity_poly.type
_entity_poly.pdbx_seq_one_letter_code
_entity_poly.pdbx_strand_id
1 'polypeptide(L)'
;MNDETRGARNGLGRQSAAARTGSPRMGQPPRSDMDAPLTRLFPGPGVQRPLQGCYLGHELHRQGSAGRPLVYTSFITSLDGRISDVDPATGRHRVPPAIANERDWRLFLELAAQAELLLTTARHLRAVTEDRYRDMIDPGAAHAGLARWRRAQGLAPQPALAALSMGLDFPVRAVREAHRGPMLVITGRAAPAARVRELQGHGIEVVAAGDERRVKGAALVSTLRRRRWRSVFSVAGPAVLHTLLEADALDRLYLSIGQVVLGGEQGHTLTRGAPLDPPRGFDLRELHHDPAAPPGAGQLLACFERRRQG
;
A
#
# COMPACT_ATOMS: atom_id res chain seq x y z
N MET A 1 -42.37 -45.51 32.97
CA MET A 1 -43.61 -46.02 32.38
C MET A 1 -43.69 -45.44 30.98
N ASN A 2 -43.42 -46.32 30.01
CA ASN A 2 -43.41 -46.20 28.54
C ASN A 2 -42.23 -45.41 27.92
N ASP A 3 -41.25 -46.06 27.29
CA ASP A 3 -41.23 -46.73 25.94
C ASP A 3 -41.43 -45.76 24.77
N GLU A 4 -40.73 -45.80 23.63
CA GLU A 4 -39.74 -46.74 23.09
C GLU A 4 -39.01 -46.11 21.87
N THR A 5 -37.73 -46.51 21.70
CA THR A 5 -36.92 -46.80 20.49
C THR A 5 -37.08 -46.17 19.07
N ARG A 6 -35.88 -45.85 18.53
CA ARG A 6 -35.27 -46.14 17.19
C ARG A 6 -35.73 -45.42 15.90
N GLY A 7 -34.73 -44.84 15.22
CA GLY A 7 -34.73 -44.57 13.77
C GLY A 7 -33.38 -44.01 13.29
N ALA A 8 -32.75 -44.64 12.31
CA ALA A 8 -31.33 -44.50 11.95
C ALA A 8 -31.06 -43.66 10.67
N ARG A 9 -29.81 -43.17 10.58
CA ARG A 9 -28.94 -42.97 9.39
C ARG A 9 -29.20 -41.86 8.35
N ASN A 10 -28.08 -41.16 8.11
CA ASN A 10 -27.51 -40.67 6.84
C ASN A 10 -28.11 -39.47 6.11
N GLY A 11 -27.22 -38.53 5.77
CA GLY A 11 -27.32 -37.83 4.49
C GLY A 11 -26.97 -36.34 4.51
N LEU A 12 -25.68 -36.05 4.31
CA LEU A 12 -25.19 -35.08 3.31
C LEU A 12 -25.80 -33.67 3.27
N GLY A 13 -24.91 -32.70 3.51
CA GLY A 13 -24.74 -31.60 2.56
C GLY A 13 -25.68 -30.41 2.72
N ARG A 14 -25.36 -29.55 3.69
CA ARG A 14 -25.56 -28.11 3.50
C ARG A 14 -24.20 -27.44 3.43
N GLN A 15 -23.70 -27.33 2.21
CA GLN A 15 -22.66 -26.38 1.85
C GLN A 15 -23.18 -24.99 2.25
N SER A 16 -22.67 -24.49 3.37
CA SER A 16 -22.77 -23.09 3.72
C SER A 16 -21.89 -22.34 2.71
N ALA A 17 -22.53 -21.58 1.83
CA ALA A 17 -21.88 -20.66 0.92
C ALA A 17 -21.20 -19.56 1.75
N ALA A 18 -19.95 -19.81 2.15
CA ALA A 18 -19.12 -18.85 2.84
C ALA A 18 -18.91 -17.63 1.94
N ALA A 19 -19.32 -16.47 2.46
CA ALA A 19 -19.22 -15.18 1.80
C ALA A 19 -17.77 -14.88 1.40
N ARG A 20 -17.57 -14.67 0.10
CA ARG A 20 -16.34 -14.22 -0.54
C ARG A 20 -15.98 -12.83 0.00
N THR A 21 -14.99 -12.74 0.88
CA THR A 21 -14.45 -11.49 1.41
C THR A 21 -13.10 -11.19 0.74
N GLY A 22 -13.17 -10.72 -0.51
CA GLY A 22 -12.08 -9.99 -1.15
C GLY A 22 -11.91 -8.59 -0.54
N SER A 23 -11.00 -7.77 -1.08
CA SER A 23 -10.88 -6.33 -0.78
C SER A 23 -12.27 -5.70 -0.61
N PRO A 24 -12.48 -4.74 0.31
CA PRO A 24 -13.81 -4.19 0.56
C PRO A 24 -14.43 -3.82 -0.79
N ARG A 25 -15.48 -4.54 -1.19
CA ARG A 25 -16.35 -4.10 -2.29
C ARG A 25 -17.04 -2.86 -1.76
N MET A 26 -16.34 -1.73 -1.80
CA MET A 26 -16.97 -0.43 -1.72
C MET A 26 -18.03 -0.45 -2.82
N GLY A 27 -19.28 -0.14 -2.47
CA GLY A 27 -20.32 -0.02 -3.48
C GLY A 27 -19.82 0.98 -4.52
N GLN A 28 -19.85 0.60 -5.80
CA GLN A 28 -19.42 1.50 -6.87
C GLN A 28 -20.25 2.80 -6.75
N PRO A 29 -19.63 3.94 -6.45
CA PRO A 29 -20.31 5.22 -6.50
C PRO A 29 -20.77 5.45 -7.96
N PRO A 30 -21.85 6.21 -8.16
CA PRO A 30 -22.28 6.56 -9.50
C PRO A 30 -21.12 7.23 -10.27
N ARG A 31 -21.01 6.95 -11.57
CA ARG A 31 -19.91 7.46 -12.43
C ARG A 31 -19.71 8.98 -12.32
N SER A 32 -20.79 9.74 -12.06
CA SER A 32 -20.76 11.19 -11.81
C SER A 32 -19.78 11.60 -10.72
N ASP A 33 -19.61 10.78 -9.69
CA ASP A 33 -18.79 11.10 -8.53
C ASP A 33 -17.30 10.91 -8.84
N MET A 34 -16.95 10.05 -9.80
CA MET A 34 -15.56 9.88 -10.26
C MET A 34 -15.11 10.99 -11.21
N ASP A 35 -16.05 11.63 -11.90
CA ASP A 35 -15.78 12.73 -12.84
C ASP A 35 -15.76 14.11 -12.15
N ALA A 36 -16.26 14.22 -10.91
CA ALA A 36 -16.23 15.45 -10.13
C ALA A 36 -14.78 15.98 -9.97
N PRO A 37 -14.53 17.28 -10.25
CA PRO A 37 -13.19 17.84 -10.21
C PRO A 37 -12.69 18.04 -8.77
N LEU A 38 -11.37 18.08 -8.64
CA LEU A 38 -10.63 18.51 -7.46
C LEU A 38 -10.39 20.02 -7.54
N THR A 39 -10.38 20.70 -6.39
CA THR A 39 -9.92 22.10 -6.33
C THR A 39 -8.51 22.15 -5.77
N ARG A 40 -7.51 22.52 -6.59
CA ARG A 40 -6.13 22.72 -6.10
C ARG A 40 -6.02 24.00 -5.28
N LEU A 41 -5.84 23.86 -3.97
CA LEU A 41 -5.67 24.97 -3.01
C LEU A 41 -4.23 25.47 -2.92
N PHE A 42 -3.24 24.63 -3.23
CA PHE A 42 -1.82 25.01 -3.22
C PHE A 42 -1.07 24.34 -4.39
N PRO A 43 -0.15 25.04 -5.08
CA PRO A 43 0.23 26.45 -4.90
C PRO A 43 -0.71 27.40 -5.65
N GLY A 44 -1.40 28.29 -4.91
CA GLY A 44 -2.12 29.46 -5.44
C GLY A 44 -3.19 29.19 -6.51
N PRO A 45 -3.97 30.24 -6.82
CA PRO A 45 -5.38 30.28 -6.43
C PRO A 45 -6.17 29.08 -6.96
N GLY A 46 -7.13 28.60 -6.17
CA GLY A 46 -8.05 27.48 -6.46
C GLY A 46 -8.26 27.15 -7.95
N VAL A 47 -7.60 26.11 -8.47
CA VAL A 47 -7.79 25.65 -9.85
C VAL A 47 -8.52 24.30 -9.86
N GLN A 48 -9.58 24.18 -10.67
CA GLN A 48 -10.23 22.89 -10.88
C GLN A 48 -9.30 21.95 -11.67
N ARG A 49 -9.13 20.71 -11.18
CA ARG A 49 -8.32 19.66 -11.77
C ARG A 49 -9.15 18.38 -11.90
N PRO A 50 -8.99 17.60 -12.97
CA PRO A 50 -9.59 16.26 -13.00
C PRO A 50 -8.97 15.38 -11.91
N LEU A 51 -9.77 14.51 -11.28
CA LEU A 51 -9.25 13.47 -10.38
C LEU A 51 -8.28 12.55 -11.13
N GLN A 52 -8.73 12.04 -12.27
CA GLN A 52 -7.94 11.17 -13.14
C GLN A 52 -6.76 11.94 -13.74
N GLY A 53 -5.57 11.39 -13.54
CA GLY A 53 -4.32 11.94 -14.03
C GLY A 53 -3.71 12.99 -13.12
N CYS A 54 -4.38 13.35 -12.01
CA CYS A 54 -3.88 14.32 -11.03
C CYS A 54 -2.48 13.93 -10.56
N TYR A 55 -2.31 12.70 -10.08
CA TYR A 55 -1.00 12.24 -9.60
C TYR A 55 -0.11 11.72 -10.72
N LEU A 56 -0.65 11.23 -11.85
CA LEU A 56 0.17 10.88 -13.02
C LEU A 56 0.94 12.09 -13.58
N GLY A 57 0.36 13.29 -13.46
CA GLY A 57 1.01 14.54 -13.86
C GLY A 57 2.27 14.88 -13.05
N HIS A 58 2.52 14.19 -11.93
CA HIS A 58 3.75 14.38 -11.16
C HIS A 58 4.96 13.70 -11.78
N GLU A 59 4.79 12.78 -12.73
CA GLU A 59 5.87 12.09 -13.45
C GLU A 59 6.96 11.49 -12.52
N LEU A 60 6.56 10.85 -11.41
CA LEU A 60 7.45 10.36 -10.35
C LEU A 60 8.52 9.39 -10.84
N HIS A 61 8.23 8.61 -11.89
CA HIS A 61 9.16 7.70 -12.55
C HIS A 61 10.37 8.40 -13.19
N ARG A 62 10.27 9.71 -13.42
CA ARG A 62 11.34 10.52 -14.03
C ARG A 62 12.11 11.38 -13.03
N GLN A 63 11.67 11.46 -11.78
CA GLN A 63 12.26 12.38 -10.80
C GLN A 63 13.45 11.79 -10.04
N GLY A 64 13.60 10.47 -10.01
CA GLY A 64 14.78 9.82 -9.44
C GLY A 64 15.79 9.37 -10.49
N SER A 65 16.99 9.02 -10.05
CA SER A 65 18.07 8.49 -10.90
C SER A 65 18.52 7.10 -10.41
N ALA A 66 19.25 6.37 -11.26
CA ALA A 66 19.98 5.20 -10.79
C ALA A 66 20.93 5.62 -9.65
N GLY A 67 20.92 4.88 -8.54
CA GLY A 67 21.68 5.23 -7.32
C GLY A 67 20.96 6.17 -6.34
N ARG A 68 19.96 6.93 -6.81
CA ARG A 68 19.15 7.85 -5.98
C ARG A 68 17.68 7.80 -6.44
N PRO A 69 16.98 6.68 -6.18
CA PRO A 69 15.57 6.60 -6.47
C PRO A 69 14.79 7.64 -5.68
N LEU A 70 13.72 8.16 -6.28
CA LEU A 70 12.66 8.86 -5.55
C LEU A 70 11.86 7.82 -4.75
N VAL A 71 11.85 7.94 -3.42
CA VAL A 71 11.09 7.07 -2.53
C VAL A 71 9.86 7.82 -2.02
N TYR A 72 8.69 7.25 -2.23
CA TYR A 72 7.44 7.90 -1.84
C TYR A 72 6.45 6.90 -1.26
N THR A 73 5.45 7.40 -0.53
CA THR A 73 4.39 6.59 0.09
C THR A 73 3.08 7.37 0.10
N SER A 74 1.98 6.66 0.34
CA SER A 74 0.64 7.24 0.43
C SER A 74 -0.12 6.65 1.60
N PHE A 75 -0.85 7.49 2.32
CA PHE A 75 -1.77 7.09 3.38
C PHE A 75 -3.08 7.85 3.25
N ILE A 76 -4.16 7.24 3.75
CA ILE A 76 -5.40 7.92 4.07
C ILE A 76 -5.57 7.98 5.59
N THR A 77 -6.03 9.11 6.12
CA THR A 77 -6.20 9.33 7.55
C THR A 77 -7.47 10.13 7.85
N SER A 78 -8.06 9.91 9.02
CA SER A 78 -9.09 10.79 9.59
C SER A 78 -8.48 12.09 10.13
N LEU A 79 -9.33 13.08 10.48
CA LEU A 79 -8.89 14.34 11.10
C LEU A 79 -8.14 14.14 12.42
N ASP A 80 -8.50 13.10 13.18
CA ASP A 80 -7.85 12.71 14.43
C ASP A 80 -6.65 11.76 14.22
N GLY A 81 -6.17 11.60 12.98
CA GLY A 81 -4.91 10.91 12.68
C GLY A 81 -4.98 9.38 12.63
N ARG A 82 -6.18 8.79 12.56
CA ARG A 82 -6.37 7.34 12.46
C ARG A 82 -6.24 6.90 11.01
N ILE A 83 -5.47 5.83 10.78
CA ILE A 83 -5.33 5.20 9.45
C ILE A 83 -5.91 3.77 9.42
N SER A 84 -6.24 3.22 10.58
CA SER A 84 -6.79 1.87 10.69
C SER A 84 -7.68 1.70 11.90
N ASP A 85 -8.75 0.92 11.76
CA ASP A 85 -9.51 0.33 12.84
C ASP A 85 -9.21 -1.18 12.93
N VAL A 86 -9.88 -1.88 13.86
CA VAL A 86 -9.86 -3.34 13.96
C VAL A 86 -11.19 -3.88 13.45
N ASP A 87 -11.13 -4.79 12.49
CA ASP A 87 -12.31 -5.48 12.01
C ASP A 87 -12.86 -6.40 13.12
N PRO A 88 -14.11 -6.20 13.60
CA PRO A 88 -14.66 -6.98 14.70
C PRO A 88 -14.87 -8.46 14.35
N ALA A 89 -15.06 -8.80 13.07
CA ALA A 89 -15.27 -10.18 12.63
C ALA A 89 -13.95 -10.96 12.49
N THR A 90 -12.86 -10.27 12.11
CA THR A 90 -11.58 -10.94 11.83
C THR A 90 -10.46 -10.61 12.80
N GLY A 91 -10.64 -9.58 13.66
CA GLY A 91 -9.61 -9.03 14.54
C GLY A 91 -8.44 -8.37 13.81
N ARG A 92 -8.54 -8.18 12.48
CA ARG A 92 -7.44 -7.66 11.65
C ARG A 92 -7.57 -6.16 11.48
N HIS A 93 -6.43 -5.48 11.42
CA HIS A 93 -6.40 -4.08 11.02
C HIS A 93 -6.81 -3.89 9.56
N ARG A 94 -7.64 -2.88 9.29
CA ARG A 94 -8.07 -2.45 7.95
C ARG A 94 -8.14 -0.92 7.90
N VAL A 95 -8.27 -0.36 6.70
CA VAL A 95 -8.63 1.06 6.56
C VAL A 95 -10.07 1.24 7.05
N PRO A 96 -10.37 2.24 7.90
CA PRO A 96 -11.72 2.43 8.41
C PRO A 96 -12.70 2.69 7.26
N PRO A 97 -13.86 1.99 7.22
CA PRO A 97 -14.84 2.18 6.15
C PRO A 97 -15.32 3.62 5.96
N ALA A 98 -15.33 4.41 7.05
CA ALA A 98 -15.75 5.81 7.04
C ALA A 98 -14.80 6.76 6.29
N ILE A 99 -13.55 6.35 6.03
CA ILE A 99 -12.61 7.14 5.23
C ILE A 99 -12.21 6.42 3.92
N ALA A 100 -12.36 5.10 3.83
CA ALA A 100 -12.10 4.34 2.61
C ALA A 100 -13.01 4.81 1.46
N ASN A 101 -12.42 5.20 0.32
CA ASN A 101 -13.19 5.70 -0.82
C ASN A 101 -12.48 5.44 -2.16
N GLU A 102 -13.24 5.38 -3.26
CA GLU A 102 -12.71 5.02 -4.59
C GLU A 102 -11.84 6.11 -5.21
N ARG A 103 -12.06 7.38 -4.83
CA ARG A 103 -11.32 8.51 -5.37
C ARG A 103 -9.88 8.54 -4.84
N ASP A 104 -9.70 8.31 -3.53
CA ASP A 104 -8.39 8.07 -2.92
C ASP A 104 -7.73 6.82 -3.52
N TRP A 105 -8.49 5.72 -3.65
CA TRP A 105 -7.98 4.48 -4.23
C TRP A 105 -7.47 4.67 -5.67
N ARG A 106 -8.20 5.44 -6.48
CA ARG A 106 -7.80 5.80 -7.83
C ARG A 106 -6.45 6.53 -7.83
N LEU A 107 -6.29 7.52 -6.96
CA LEU A 107 -5.04 8.28 -6.82
C LEU A 107 -3.89 7.40 -6.31
N PHE A 108 -4.17 6.50 -5.36
CA PHE A 108 -3.22 5.50 -4.91
C PHE A 108 -2.70 4.62 -6.08
N LEU A 109 -3.60 4.17 -6.95
CA LEU A 109 -3.23 3.39 -8.14
C LEU A 109 -2.40 4.21 -9.14
N GLU A 110 -2.63 5.52 -9.27
CA GLU A 110 -1.78 6.40 -10.08
C GLU A 110 -0.35 6.53 -9.52
N LEU A 111 -0.18 6.53 -8.20
CA LEU A 111 1.13 6.48 -7.56
C LEU A 111 1.82 5.14 -7.79
N ALA A 112 1.09 4.03 -7.68
CA ALA A 112 1.60 2.69 -7.97
C ALA A 112 1.97 2.52 -9.45
N ALA A 113 1.18 3.09 -10.36
CA ALA A 113 1.44 3.06 -11.80
C ALA A 113 2.73 3.79 -12.19
N GLN A 114 3.20 4.76 -11.39
CA GLN A 114 4.46 5.47 -11.61
C GLN A 114 5.69 4.77 -11.00
N ALA A 115 5.48 3.70 -10.22
CA ALA A 115 6.57 3.01 -9.56
C ALA A 115 7.30 2.05 -10.52
N GLU A 116 8.62 2.05 -10.48
CA GLU A 116 9.43 0.97 -11.01
C GLU A 116 9.55 -0.18 -10.01
N LEU A 117 9.51 0.14 -8.71
CA LEU A 117 9.52 -0.83 -7.63
C LEU A 117 8.44 -0.51 -6.60
N LEU A 118 7.63 -1.51 -6.25
CA LEU A 118 6.74 -1.47 -5.11
C LEU A 118 7.44 -2.08 -3.88
N LEU A 119 7.52 -1.32 -2.79
CA LEU A 119 8.01 -1.80 -1.50
C LEU A 119 6.82 -2.18 -0.60
N THR A 120 6.73 -3.45 -0.23
CA THR A 120 5.63 -4.05 0.52
C THR A 120 6.13 -4.91 1.69
N THR A 121 5.24 -5.68 2.32
CA THR A 121 5.55 -6.59 3.42
C THR A 121 5.03 -7.99 3.16
N ALA A 122 5.61 -8.99 3.82
CA ALA A 122 5.08 -10.36 3.81
C ALA A 122 3.61 -10.45 4.24
N ARG A 123 3.13 -9.52 5.10
CA ARG A 123 1.72 -9.45 5.49
C ARG A 123 0.82 -9.21 4.28
N HIS A 124 1.19 -8.31 3.37
CA HIS A 124 0.45 -8.09 2.14
C HIS A 124 0.57 -9.29 1.20
N LEU A 125 1.75 -9.89 1.09
CA LEU A 125 1.95 -11.10 0.28
C LEU A 125 1.11 -12.29 0.75
N ARG A 126 0.89 -12.46 2.06
CA ARG A 126 -0.01 -13.50 2.57
C ARG A 126 -1.46 -13.26 2.22
N ALA A 127 -1.87 -12.01 2.13
CA ALA A 127 -3.25 -11.65 1.87
C ALA A 127 -3.64 -11.77 0.39
N VAL A 128 -2.70 -12.01 -0.53
CA VAL A 128 -3.02 -12.25 -1.96
C VAL A 128 -3.81 -13.54 -2.18
N THR A 129 -3.67 -14.55 -1.31
CA THR A 129 -4.49 -15.79 -1.40
C THR A 129 -5.94 -15.56 -1.02
N GLU A 130 -6.24 -14.42 -0.40
CA GLU A 130 -7.58 -13.98 -0.06
C GLU A 130 -8.10 -12.94 -1.09
N ASP A 131 -7.43 -12.83 -2.24
CA ASP A 131 -7.69 -11.83 -3.30
C ASP A 131 -7.65 -10.37 -2.78
N ARG A 132 -6.86 -10.14 -1.73
CA ARG A 132 -6.63 -8.80 -1.16
C ARG A 132 -5.30 -8.25 -1.61
N TYR A 133 -5.25 -6.94 -1.81
CA TYR A 133 -4.05 -6.18 -2.21
C TYR A 133 -3.44 -6.57 -3.57
N ARG A 134 -4.12 -7.41 -4.37
CA ARG A 134 -3.66 -7.80 -5.70
C ARG A 134 -3.54 -6.60 -6.64
N ASP A 135 -4.52 -5.71 -6.57
CA ASP A 135 -4.54 -4.44 -7.31
C ASP A 135 -3.39 -3.49 -6.93
N MET A 136 -2.86 -3.60 -5.70
CA MET A 136 -1.71 -2.79 -5.28
C MET A 136 -0.41 -3.23 -5.96
N ILE A 137 -0.28 -4.53 -6.24
CA ILE A 137 0.92 -5.13 -6.86
C ILE A 137 0.82 -5.22 -8.38
N ASP A 138 -0.40 -5.09 -8.92
CA ASP A 138 -0.66 -4.99 -10.36
C ASP A 138 -1.66 -3.87 -10.67
N PRO A 139 -1.23 -2.59 -10.69
CA PRO A 139 -2.10 -1.46 -10.98
C PRO A 139 -2.67 -1.51 -12.41
N GLY A 140 -2.01 -2.24 -13.33
CA GLY A 140 -2.47 -2.39 -14.71
C GLY A 140 -3.68 -3.32 -14.83
N ALA A 141 -3.70 -4.40 -14.05
CA ALA A 141 -4.85 -5.29 -13.94
C ALA A 141 -6.05 -4.58 -13.28
N ALA A 142 -5.79 -3.72 -12.29
CA ALA A 142 -6.83 -2.96 -11.61
C ALA A 142 -7.52 -1.92 -12.51
N HIS A 143 -6.77 -1.31 -13.44
CA HIS A 143 -7.31 -0.30 -14.35
C HIS A 143 -6.60 -0.27 -15.71
N ALA A 144 -7.31 -0.64 -16.78
CA ALA A 144 -6.75 -0.74 -18.14
C ALA A 144 -6.11 0.58 -18.65
N GLY A 145 -6.61 1.73 -18.19
CA GLY A 145 -6.00 3.04 -18.48
C GLY A 145 -4.59 3.19 -17.91
N LEU A 146 -4.32 2.62 -16.73
CA LEU A 146 -3.00 2.67 -16.10
C LEU A 146 -2.03 1.70 -16.77
N ALA A 147 -2.51 0.53 -17.25
CA ALA A 147 -1.71 -0.36 -18.08
C ALA A 147 -1.26 0.30 -19.39
N ARG A 148 -2.15 1.05 -20.05
CA ARG A 148 -1.81 1.84 -21.25
C ARG A 148 -0.83 2.95 -20.92
N TRP A 149 -1.06 3.68 -19.82
CA TRP A 149 -0.18 4.75 -19.39
C TRP A 149 1.24 4.24 -19.11
N ARG A 150 1.40 3.14 -18.34
CA ARG A 150 2.71 2.53 -18.07
C ARG A 150 3.46 2.17 -19.35
N ARG A 151 2.77 1.53 -20.30
CA ARG A 151 3.35 1.19 -21.62
C ARG A 151 3.80 2.44 -22.37
N ALA A 152 3.00 3.49 -22.39
CA ALA A 152 3.36 4.77 -23.02
C ALA A 152 4.57 5.45 -22.36
N GLN A 153 4.81 5.19 -21.07
CA GLN A 153 5.99 5.67 -20.35
C GLN A 153 7.22 4.76 -20.45
N GLY A 154 7.14 3.65 -21.19
CA GLY A 154 8.22 2.67 -21.29
C GLY A 154 8.47 1.87 -20.00
N LEU A 155 7.49 1.82 -19.09
CA LEU A 155 7.56 1.05 -17.85
C LEU A 155 7.12 -0.40 -18.09
N ALA A 156 7.70 -1.34 -17.33
CA ALA A 156 7.27 -2.74 -17.34
C ALA A 156 5.78 -2.88 -16.98
N PRO A 157 5.04 -3.89 -17.47
CA PRO A 157 3.62 -4.05 -17.17
C PRO A 157 3.32 -4.06 -15.66
N GLN A 158 4.05 -4.88 -14.90
CA GLN A 158 4.05 -4.87 -13.44
C GLN A 158 5.32 -4.16 -12.94
N PRO A 159 5.24 -3.31 -11.90
CA PRO A 159 6.43 -2.86 -11.18
C PRO A 159 7.23 -4.06 -10.65
N ALA A 160 8.53 -3.92 -10.43
CA ALA A 160 9.24 -4.89 -9.61
C ALA A 160 8.66 -4.87 -8.18
N LEU A 161 8.84 -5.98 -7.43
CA LEU A 161 8.32 -6.09 -6.07
C LEU A 161 9.46 -6.31 -5.08
N ALA A 162 9.56 -5.47 -4.06
CA ALA A 162 10.43 -5.67 -2.90
C ALA A 162 9.56 -5.91 -1.66
N ALA A 163 9.72 -7.05 -0.99
CA ALA A 163 8.96 -7.37 0.21
C ALA A 163 9.85 -7.47 1.44
N LEU A 164 9.51 -6.73 2.50
CA LEU A 164 10.12 -6.91 3.82
C LEU A 164 9.52 -8.13 4.50
N SER A 165 10.36 -9.10 4.88
CA SER A 165 9.92 -10.34 5.51
C SER A 165 10.98 -10.92 6.44
N MET A 166 10.72 -10.92 7.74
CA MET A 166 11.67 -11.51 8.71
C MET A 166 11.66 -13.04 8.69
N GLY A 167 10.48 -13.65 8.64
CA GLY A 167 10.32 -15.10 8.65
C GLY A 167 10.32 -15.76 7.27
N LEU A 168 10.39 -14.96 6.19
CA LEU A 168 10.22 -15.44 4.81
C LEU A 168 8.91 -16.23 4.61
N ASP A 169 7.89 -15.92 5.42
CA ASP A 169 6.69 -16.72 5.55
C ASP A 169 5.52 -16.12 4.76
N PHE A 170 5.36 -16.58 3.52
CA PHE A 170 4.26 -16.23 2.64
C PHE A 170 4.06 -17.32 1.57
N PRO A 171 2.85 -17.43 0.99
CA PRO A 171 2.52 -18.45 0.00
C PRO A 171 3.18 -18.14 -1.36
N VAL A 172 4.45 -18.52 -1.51
CA VAL A 172 5.29 -18.15 -2.67
C VAL A 172 4.68 -18.51 -4.02
N ARG A 173 4.00 -19.66 -4.14
CA ARG A 173 3.33 -20.09 -5.38
C ARG A 173 2.23 -19.12 -5.80
N ALA A 174 1.30 -18.82 -4.88
CA ALA A 174 0.21 -17.87 -5.12
C ALA A 174 0.74 -16.46 -5.43
N VAL A 175 1.80 -16.03 -4.74
CA VAL A 175 2.47 -14.75 -5.03
C VAL A 175 3.03 -14.72 -6.45
N ARG A 176 3.68 -15.81 -6.93
CA ARG A 176 4.22 -15.87 -8.29
C ARG A 176 3.16 -16.05 -9.37
N GLU A 177 1.98 -16.54 -9.03
CA GLU A 177 0.82 -16.55 -9.93
C GLU A 177 0.27 -15.14 -10.13
N ALA A 178 0.18 -14.36 -9.06
CA ALA A 178 -0.26 -12.96 -9.10
C ALA A 178 0.80 -12.01 -9.67
N HIS A 179 2.08 -12.29 -9.43
CA HIS A 179 3.21 -11.41 -9.80
C HIS A 179 4.28 -12.13 -10.62
N ARG A 180 4.36 -11.78 -11.90
CA ARG A 180 5.31 -12.36 -12.86
C ARG A 180 6.58 -11.53 -13.03
N GLY A 181 6.59 -10.29 -12.54
CA GLY A 181 7.75 -9.40 -12.62
C GLY A 181 8.93 -9.81 -11.70
N PRO A 182 10.04 -9.04 -11.77
CA PRO A 182 11.17 -9.20 -10.85
C PRO A 182 10.72 -9.05 -9.40
N MET A 183 11.28 -9.88 -8.52
CA MET A 183 10.92 -9.89 -7.10
C MET A 183 12.16 -10.06 -6.21
N LEU A 184 12.20 -9.25 -5.17
CA LEU A 184 13.20 -9.23 -4.11
C LEU A 184 12.51 -9.39 -2.75
N VAL A 185 13.08 -10.22 -1.89
CA VAL A 185 12.69 -10.29 -0.47
C VAL A 185 13.85 -9.82 0.39
N ILE A 186 13.57 -8.87 1.26
CA ILE A 186 14.55 -8.27 2.16
C ILE A 186 14.27 -8.78 3.57
N THR A 187 15.29 -9.37 4.19
CA THR A 187 15.20 -10.03 5.49
C THR A 187 16.42 -9.68 6.36
N GLY A 188 16.44 -10.17 7.60
CA GLY A 188 17.58 -10.09 8.51
C GLY A 188 18.60 -11.19 8.25
N ARG A 189 19.81 -11.07 8.82
CA ARG A 189 20.88 -12.05 8.62
C ARG A 189 20.58 -13.44 9.17
N ALA A 190 19.69 -13.55 10.15
CA ALA A 190 19.27 -14.83 10.76
C ALA A 190 18.09 -15.50 10.02
N ALA A 191 17.90 -15.22 8.72
CA ALA A 191 16.81 -15.82 7.94
C ALA A 191 16.99 -17.35 7.79
N PRO A 192 15.91 -18.15 7.88
CA PRO A 192 16.03 -19.61 7.76
C PRO A 192 16.55 -20.03 6.37
N ALA A 193 17.72 -20.69 6.32
CA ALA A 193 18.38 -21.05 5.07
C ALA A 193 17.52 -21.95 4.15
N ALA A 194 16.66 -22.79 4.71
CA ALA A 194 15.70 -23.60 3.95
C ALA A 194 14.68 -22.72 3.20
N ARG A 195 14.12 -21.71 3.88
CA ARG A 195 13.17 -20.76 3.26
C ARG A 195 13.85 -19.87 2.23
N VAL A 196 15.09 -19.45 2.47
CA VAL A 196 15.90 -18.72 1.47
C VAL A 196 16.03 -19.54 0.19
N ARG A 197 16.46 -20.81 0.29
CA ARG A 197 16.62 -21.71 -0.86
C ARG A 197 15.31 -21.96 -1.60
N GLU A 198 14.21 -22.14 -0.87
CA GLU A 198 12.87 -22.29 -1.47
C GLU A 198 12.47 -21.07 -2.31
N LEU A 199 12.61 -19.86 -1.77
CA LEU A 199 12.29 -18.64 -2.49
C LEU A 199 13.18 -18.45 -3.73
N GLN A 200 14.48 -18.73 -3.59
CA GLN A 200 15.43 -18.69 -4.72
C GLN A 200 15.05 -19.71 -5.82
N GLY A 201 14.57 -20.90 -5.44
CA GLY A 201 14.05 -21.90 -6.38
C GLY A 201 12.83 -21.40 -7.18
N HIS A 202 12.10 -20.41 -6.67
CA HIS A 202 11.02 -19.72 -7.38
C HIS A 202 11.50 -18.48 -8.18
N GLY A 203 12.81 -18.27 -8.30
CA GLY A 203 13.41 -17.12 -8.98
C GLY A 203 13.23 -15.80 -8.23
N ILE A 204 13.10 -15.86 -6.89
CA ILE A 204 13.01 -14.68 -6.03
C ILE A 204 14.39 -14.42 -5.43
N GLU A 205 14.89 -13.20 -5.61
CA GLU A 205 16.12 -12.79 -4.96
C GLU A 205 15.86 -12.60 -3.45
N VAL A 206 16.76 -13.07 -2.59
CA VAL A 206 16.68 -12.86 -1.14
C VAL A 206 17.92 -12.12 -0.67
N VAL A 207 17.74 -10.95 -0.05
CA VAL A 207 18.83 -10.11 0.47
C VAL A 207 18.72 -9.96 1.97
N ALA A 208 19.81 -10.22 2.67
CA ALA A 208 19.95 -9.88 4.08
C ALA A 208 20.34 -8.40 4.22
N ALA A 209 19.51 -7.60 4.90
CA ALA A 209 19.69 -6.17 5.09
C ALA A 209 19.36 -5.74 6.54
N GLY A 210 20.17 -6.17 7.51
CA GLY A 210 20.05 -5.76 8.91
C GLY A 210 20.79 -6.69 9.87
N ASP A 211 20.52 -6.56 11.18
CA ASP A 211 21.14 -7.38 12.22
C ASP A 211 20.13 -8.42 12.71
N GLU A 212 20.61 -9.64 12.96
CA GLU A 212 19.79 -10.75 13.45
C GLU A 212 18.45 -10.89 12.68
N ARG A 213 17.35 -10.48 13.31
CA ARG A 213 15.97 -10.56 12.82
C ARG A 213 15.31 -9.19 12.61
N ARG A 214 16.04 -8.09 12.42
CA ARG A 214 15.42 -6.81 12.01
C ARG A 214 16.09 -6.25 10.76
N VAL A 215 15.27 -5.78 9.82
CA VAL A 215 15.76 -4.97 8.70
C VAL A 215 16.12 -3.58 9.22
N LYS A 216 17.35 -3.11 8.97
CA LYS A 216 17.75 -1.74 9.31
C LYS A 216 17.41 -0.81 8.15
N GLY A 217 16.86 0.36 8.43
CA GLY A 217 16.46 1.32 7.39
C GLY A 217 17.62 1.69 6.45
N ALA A 218 18.81 1.96 6.98
CA ALA A 218 20.00 2.24 6.16
C ALA A 218 20.37 1.07 5.23
N ALA A 219 20.25 -0.18 5.70
CA ALA A 219 20.56 -1.36 4.90
C ALA A 219 19.49 -1.63 3.83
N LEU A 220 18.21 -1.42 4.15
CA LEU A 220 17.10 -1.43 3.19
C LEU A 220 17.37 -0.42 2.08
N VAL A 221 17.66 0.82 2.44
CA VAL A 221 17.85 1.92 1.50
C VAL A 221 19.10 1.72 0.66
N SER A 222 20.19 1.27 1.27
CA SER A 222 21.41 0.89 0.53
C SER A 222 21.13 -0.24 -0.48
N THR A 223 20.31 -1.22 -0.10
CA THR A 223 19.88 -2.32 -1.00
C THR A 223 19.05 -1.79 -2.18
N LEU A 224 18.18 -0.81 -1.94
CA LEU A 224 17.39 -0.14 -2.98
C LEU A 224 18.28 0.73 -3.89
N ARG A 225 19.21 1.51 -3.32
CA ARG A 225 20.12 2.42 -4.06
C ARG A 225 21.13 1.69 -4.95
N ARG A 226 21.63 0.52 -4.53
CA ARG A 226 22.53 -0.29 -5.36
C ARG A 226 21.86 -0.82 -6.64
N ARG A 227 20.53 -0.75 -6.73
CA ARG A 227 19.76 -1.15 -7.91
C ARG A 227 19.43 0.06 -8.76
N ARG A 228 19.20 -0.17 -10.05
CA ARG A 228 18.96 0.90 -11.05
C ARG A 228 17.52 1.42 -11.06
N TRP A 229 16.79 1.25 -9.96
CA TRP A 229 15.44 1.79 -9.84
C TRP A 229 15.49 3.31 -9.67
N ARG A 230 14.58 4.02 -10.34
CA ARG A 230 14.41 5.47 -10.29
C ARG A 230 13.23 5.87 -9.40
N SER A 231 12.21 5.03 -9.28
CA SER A 231 11.03 5.31 -8.46
C SER A 231 10.64 4.11 -7.60
N VAL A 232 10.52 4.35 -6.29
CA VAL A 232 10.13 3.34 -5.29
C VAL A 232 8.90 3.83 -4.57
N PHE A 233 7.79 3.11 -4.72
CA PHE A 233 6.56 3.39 -3.98
C PHE A 233 6.40 2.41 -2.83
N SER A 234 6.47 2.90 -1.60
CA SER A 234 6.16 2.12 -0.42
C SER A 234 4.66 2.06 -0.20
N VAL A 235 4.12 0.86 -0.43
CA VAL A 235 2.72 0.49 -0.20
C VAL A 235 2.53 -0.19 1.15
N ALA A 236 3.49 -0.03 2.06
CA ALA A 236 3.57 -0.72 3.33
C ALA A 236 2.93 0.10 4.47
N GLY A 237 2.89 -0.49 5.68
CA GLY A 237 2.27 0.13 6.85
C GLY A 237 3.20 1.01 7.69
N PRO A 238 2.69 1.52 8.82
CA PRO A 238 3.36 2.48 9.71
C PRO A 238 4.78 2.11 10.16
N ALA A 239 5.04 0.83 10.38
CA ALA A 239 6.38 0.36 10.79
C ALA A 239 7.41 0.52 9.67
N VAL A 240 7.00 0.34 8.41
CA VAL A 240 7.90 0.53 7.26
C VAL A 240 8.09 2.01 6.99
N LEU A 241 7.03 2.83 7.12
CA LEU A 241 7.18 4.28 7.07
C LEU A 241 8.18 4.77 8.14
N HIS A 242 8.06 4.30 9.38
CA HIS A 242 9.02 4.59 10.44
C HIS A 242 10.45 4.25 10.04
N THR A 243 10.68 3.04 9.50
CA THR A 243 11.99 2.60 9.01
C THR A 243 12.56 3.51 7.91
N LEU A 244 11.72 4.00 6.99
CA LEU A 244 12.14 4.93 5.93
C LEU A 244 12.46 6.32 6.48
N LEU A 245 11.70 6.81 7.45
CA LEU A 245 11.92 8.11 8.10
C LEU A 245 13.17 8.11 8.97
N GLU A 246 13.38 7.04 9.75
CA GLU A 246 14.56 6.85 10.59
C GLU A 246 15.84 6.92 9.72
N ALA A 247 15.82 6.26 8.56
CA ALA A 247 16.92 6.26 7.60
C ALA A 247 16.99 7.49 6.66
N ASP A 248 16.16 8.52 6.89
CA ASP A 248 16.01 9.72 6.04
C ASP A 248 15.88 9.43 4.54
N ALA A 249 15.15 8.35 4.23
CA ALA A 249 15.06 7.82 2.88
C ALA A 249 13.75 8.13 2.18
N LEU A 250 12.72 8.57 2.89
CA LEU A 250 11.48 9.03 2.28
C LEU A 250 11.69 10.41 1.64
N ASP A 251 11.35 10.56 0.37
CA ASP A 251 11.39 11.84 -0.35
C ASP A 251 10.02 12.52 -0.40
N ARG A 252 8.93 11.74 -0.55
CA ARG A 252 7.58 12.30 -0.73
C ARG A 252 6.52 11.52 0.05
N LEU A 253 5.64 12.25 0.73
CA LEU A 253 4.49 11.72 1.43
C LEU A 253 3.21 12.26 0.79
N TYR A 254 2.37 11.34 0.30
CA TYR A 254 1.00 11.64 -0.09
C TYR A 254 0.08 11.31 1.09
N LEU A 255 -0.81 12.24 1.44
CA LEU A 255 -1.72 12.08 2.55
C LEU A 255 -3.12 12.57 2.17
N SER A 256 -4.04 11.63 2.07
CA SER A 256 -5.47 11.91 1.94
C SER A 256 -6.05 12.05 3.35
N ILE A 257 -6.58 13.22 3.68
CA ILE A 257 -7.13 13.54 4.99
C ILE A 257 -8.65 13.60 4.83
N GLY A 258 -9.34 12.51 5.19
CA GLY A 258 -10.78 12.49 5.24
C GLY A 258 -11.28 13.43 6.33
N GLN A 259 -12.24 14.28 6.01
CA GLN A 259 -12.84 15.28 6.91
C GLN A 259 -13.83 14.63 7.90
N VAL A 260 -13.38 13.54 8.53
CA VAL A 260 -14.14 12.70 9.46
C VAL A 260 -13.30 12.52 10.71
N VAL A 261 -13.93 12.56 11.88
CA VAL A 261 -13.32 12.18 13.17
C VAL A 261 -13.82 10.79 13.54
N LEU A 262 -12.91 9.87 13.86
CA LEU A 262 -13.26 8.49 14.21
C LEU A 262 -13.22 8.24 15.72
N GLY A 263 -12.23 8.81 16.41
CA GLY A 263 -11.97 8.51 17.82
C GLY A 263 -11.52 7.06 18.05
N GLY A 264 -11.69 6.60 19.29
CA GLY A 264 -11.40 5.24 19.72
C GLY A 264 -9.98 5.01 20.22
N GLU A 265 -9.79 4.04 21.12
CA GLU A 265 -8.49 3.73 21.71
C GLU A 265 -7.62 2.89 20.77
N GLN A 266 -8.26 2.00 20.00
CA GLN A 266 -7.58 1.04 19.13
C GLN A 266 -7.31 1.62 17.74
N GLY A 267 -6.21 1.21 17.11
CA GLY A 267 -5.85 1.62 15.76
C GLY A 267 -4.43 2.13 15.64
N HIS A 268 -3.99 2.31 14.40
CA HIS A 268 -2.68 2.87 14.11
C HIS A 268 -2.83 4.32 13.64
N THR A 269 -1.81 5.10 13.92
CA THR A 269 -1.54 6.38 13.25
C THR A 269 -0.56 6.16 12.11
N LEU A 270 -0.17 7.26 11.45
CA LEU A 270 0.68 7.25 10.27
C LEU A 270 2.00 6.47 10.46
N THR A 271 2.64 6.56 11.63
CA THR A 271 3.95 5.94 11.91
C THR A 271 3.95 5.18 13.23
N ARG A 272 4.75 4.12 13.32
CA ARG A 272 4.91 3.29 14.53
C ARG A 272 6.37 2.92 14.75
N GLY A 273 6.94 3.36 15.86
CA GLY A 273 8.31 3.04 16.27
C GLY A 273 8.80 3.95 17.39
N ALA A 274 10.10 3.92 17.68
CA ALA A 274 10.73 4.85 18.62
C ALA A 274 10.59 6.31 18.12
N PRO A 275 10.61 7.31 19.03
CA PRO A 275 10.62 8.71 18.63
C PRO A 275 11.73 9.00 17.61
N LEU A 276 11.40 9.80 16.59
CA LEU A 276 12.38 10.29 15.63
C LEU A 276 13.04 11.52 16.22
N ASP A 277 14.36 11.44 16.43
CA ASP A 277 15.15 12.54 16.96
C ASP A 277 16.33 12.85 16.00
N PRO A 278 16.39 14.05 15.38
CA PRO A 278 15.36 15.10 15.40
C PRO A 278 14.08 14.68 14.65
N PRO A 279 12.95 15.38 14.84
CA PRO A 279 11.74 15.14 14.05
C PRO A 279 12.00 15.38 12.55
N ARG A 280 11.28 14.66 11.68
CA ARG A 280 11.40 14.78 10.21
C ARG A 280 10.40 15.81 9.69
N GLY A 281 10.89 16.97 9.27
CA GLY A 281 10.07 18.04 8.67
C GLY A 281 9.70 17.79 7.20
N PHE A 282 8.60 18.39 6.77
CA PHE A 282 8.12 18.33 5.38
C PHE A 282 7.66 19.70 4.90
N ASP A 283 7.83 19.95 3.60
CA ASP A 283 7.34 21.10 2.88
C ASP A 283 6.07 20.72 2.11
N LEU A 284 5.03 21.56 2.18
CA LEU A 284 3.83 21.37 1.35
C LEU A 284 4.20 21.60 -0.12
N ARG A 285 3.97 20.60 -0.97
CA ARG A 285 4.16 20.67 -2.42
C ARG A 285 2.87 21.03 -3.13
N GLU A 286 1.79 20.37 -2.75
CA GLU A 286 0.49 20.50 -3.40
C GLU A 286 -0.62 20.13 -2.43
N LEU A 287 -1.75 20.82 -2.52
CA LEU A 287 -2.94 20.53 -1.73
C LEU A 287 -4.16 20.66 -2.62
N HIS A 288 -5.00 19.64 -2.62
CA HIS A 288 -6.32 19.69 -3.25
C HIS A 288 -7.43 19.49 -2.23
N HIS A 289 -8.59 20.08 -2.51
CA HIS A 289 -9.84 19.75 -1.87
C HIS A 289 -10.68 18.89 -2.81
N ASP A 290 -11.19 17.78 -2.29
CA ASP A 290 -12.13 16.89 -2.94
C ASP A 290 -13.44 16.85 -2.12
N PRO A 291 -14.50 17.56 -2.55
CA PRO A 291 -15.76 17.57 -1.81
C PRO A 291 -16.60 16.31 -2.04
N ALA A 292 -16.21 15.42 -2.96
CA ALA A 292 -17.04 14.29 -3.37
C ALA A 292 -16.85 13.03 -2.51
N ALA A 293 -15.78 12.94 -1.72
CA ALA A 293 -15.50 11.78 -0.87
C ALA A 293 -14.68 12.14 0.38
N PRO A 294 -14.85 11.44 1.52
CA PRO A 294 -15.91 10.47 1.79
C PRO A 294 -17.32 11.08 1.75
N PRO A 295 -18.37 10.30 1.44
CA PRO A 295 -19.74 10.80 1.33
C PRO A 295 -20.21 11.51 2.61
N GLY A 296 -20.90 12.65 2.46
CA GLY A 296 -21.36 13.47 3.58
C GLY A 296 -20.27 14.30 4.26
N ALA A 297 -19.03 14.22 3.77
CA ALA A 297 -17.90 15.02 4.21
C ALA A 297 -17.13 15.50 2.96
N GLY A 298 -15.82 15.30 2.97
CA GLY A 298 -14.89 15.61 1.90
C GLY A 298 -13.49 15.18 2.32
N GLN A 299 -12.48 15.45 1.51
CA GLN A 299 -11.10 15.16 1.86
C GLN A 299 -10.14 16.23 1.33
N LEU A 300 -9.02 16.35 2.04
CA LEU A 300 -7.85 17.07 1.55
C LEU A 300 -6.85 16.08 1.00
N LEU A 301 -6.36 16.31 -0.21
CA LEU A 301 -5.35 15.48 -0.87
C LEU A 301 -4.03 16.25 -0.85
N ALA A 302 -3.19 15.95 0.13
CA ALA A 302 -1.95 16.67 0.36
C ALA A 302 -0.75 15.88 -0.19
N CYS A 303 0.18 16.60 -0.80
CA CYS A 303 1.49 16.10 -1.20
C CYS A 303 2.56 16.91 -0.47
N PHE A 304 3.46 16.20 0.21
CA PHE A 304 4.53 16.76 1.00
C PHE A 304 5.89 16.28 0.50
N GLU A 305 6.89 17.16 0.47
CA GLU A 305 8.29 16.82 0.23
C GLU A 305 9.09 16.81 1.52
N ARG A 306 9.99 15.83 1.67
CA ARG A 306 10.87 15.72 2.83
C ARG A 306 11.88 16.88 2.83
N ARG A 307 11.85 17.70 3.90
CA ARG A 307 12.82 18.79 4.10
C ARG A 307 14.15 18.26 4.65
N ARG A 308 15.13 17.99 3.78
CA ARG A 308 16.46 17.60 4.25
C ARG A 308 17.16 18.81 4.87
N GLN A 309 17.65 18.66 6.10
CA GLN A 309 18.55 19.64 6.69
C GLN A 309 19.84 19.61 5.84
N GLY A 310 20.24 20.77 5.31
CA GLY A 310 21.48 20.94 4.58
C GLY A 310 22.69 20.81 5.49
#